data_AF-H1PYN4-F1
#
_entry.id   AF-H1PYN4-F1
#
_cell.length_a   1.000
_cell.length_b   1.000
_cell.length_c   1.000
_cell.angle_alpha   90.00
_cell.angle_beta   90.00
_cell.angle_gamma   90.00
#
_symmetry.space_group_name_H-M   'P 1'
#
loop_
_entity.id
_entity.type
_entity.pdbx_description
1 polymer ?
#
loop_
_entity_poly.entity_id
_entity_poly.type
_entity_poly.pdbx_seq_one_letter_code
_entity_poly.pdbx_strand_id
1 'polypeptide(L)'
;MDKEQEIIKIDLTQKVYQLLLKNREKEKYEITCFHLFELLNIIPNKDNPTFIVGENFRKLNKVITEIEEDEDLKKIYKNLKINKIIDKDEEKLQFMWSI
;
A
#
# COMPACT_ATOMS: atom_id res chain seq x y z
N MET A 1 -12.22 5.09 21.66
CA MET A 1 -10.94 4.79 21.01
C MET A 1 -11.12 4.22 19.60
N ASP A 2 -12.34 3.84 19.19
CA ASP A 2 -12.58 3.19 17.88
C ASP A 2 -12.64 4.16 16.68
N LYS A 3 -13.16 5.38 16.88
CA LYS A 3 -13.37 6.35 15.79
C LYS A 3 -12.07 6.83 15.13
N GLU A 4 -10.98 6.97 15.88
CA GLU A 4 -9.68 7.40 15.31
C GLU A 4 -9.07 6.33 14.41
N GLN A 5 -9.17 5.04 14.80
CA GLN A 5 -8.72 3.95 13.95
C GLN A 5 -9.55 3.83 12.67
N GLU A 6 -10.86 4.07 12.75
CA GLU A 6 -11.77 4.10 11.59
C GLU A 6 -11.41 5.23 10.60
N ILE A 7 -11.12 6.43 11.10
CA ILE A 7 -10.73 7.59 10.26
C ILE A 7 -9.37 7.34 9.58
N ILE A 8 -8.40 6.79 10.31
CA ILE A 8 -7.08 6.41 9.75
C ILE A 8 -7.24 5.33 8.67
N LYS A 9 -8.15 4.38 8.87
CA LYS A 9 -8.42 3.29 7.91
C LYS A 9 -9.00 3.81 6.59
N ILE A 10 -9.91 4.78 6.65
CA ILE A 10 -10.52 5.41 5.47
C ILE A 10 -9.47 6.19 4.65
N ASP A 11 -8.55 6.90 5.31
CA ASP A 11 -7.52 7.69 4.64
C ASP A 11 -6.49 6.82 3.89
N LEU A 12 -6.10 5.68 4.50
CA LEU A 12 -5.14 4.74 3.92
C LEU A 12 -5.67 4.07 2.65
N THR A 13 -6.86 3.46 2.73
CA THR A 13 -7.48 2.78 1.58
C THR A 13 -7.73 3.75 0.44
N GLN A 14 -8.17 4.98 0.73
CA GLN A 14 -8.36 6.01 -0.29
C GLN A 14 -7.04 6.42 -0.97
N LYS A 15 -5.94 6.57 -0.22
CA LYS A 15 -4.63 6.92 -0.80
C LYS A 15 -4.11 5.84 -1.75
N VAL A 16 -4.24 4.57 -1.36
CA VAL A 16 -3.88 3.46 -2.25
C VAL A 16 -4.81 3.42 -3.46
N TYR A 17 -6.11 3.61 -3.26
CA TYR A 17 -7.07 3.64 -4.35
C TYR A 17 -6.73 4.74 -5.37
N GLN A 18 -6.39 5.95 -4.91
CA GLN A 18 -5.95 7.05 -5.75
C GLN A 18 -4.63 6.75 -6.48
N LEU A 19 -3.69 6.08 -5.82
CA LEU A 19 -2.44 5.61 -6.42
C LEU A 19 -2.71 4.62 -7.56
N LEU A 20 -3.57 3.63 -7.34
CA LEU A 20 -3.97 2.64 -8.35
C LEU A 20 -4.69 3.31 -9.52
N LEU A 21 -5.63 4.23 -9.25
CA LEU A 21 -6.35 4.98 -10.28
C LEU A 21 -5.41 5.80 -11.16
N LYS A 22 -4.47 6.55 -10.56
CA LYS A 22 -3.50 7.38 -11.29
C LYS A 22 -2.58 6.57 -12.19
N ASN A 23 -2.35 5.31 -11.85
CA ASN A 23 -1.45 4.45 -12.61
C ASN A 23 -2.19 3.46 -13.49
N ARG A 24 -3.53 3.42 -13.48
CA ARG A 24 -4.37 2.41 -14.15
C ARG A 24 -3.96 2.09 -15.58
N GLU A 25 -3.55 3.09 -16.36
CA GLU A 25 -3.14 2.94 -17.77
C GLU A 25 -1.82 2.17 -17.97
N LYS A 26 -1.04 1.96 -16.90
CA LYS A 26 0.29 1.34 -16.98
C LYS A 26 0.26 -0.19 -16.96
N GLU A 27 -0.90 -0.82 -16.71
CA GLU A 27 -1.12 -2.27 -16.47
C GLU A 27 -0.35 -2.85 -15.25
N LYS A 28 0.77 -2.23 -14.91
CA LYS A 28 1.69 -2.56 -13.85
C LYS A 28 2.23 -1.27 -13.23
N TYR A 29 2.30 -1.24 -11.90
CA TYR A 29 2.90 -0.16 -11.14
C TYR A 29 3.80 -0.71 -10.03
N GLU A 30 5.02 -0.17 -9.91
CA GLU A 30 5.97 -0.54 -8.88
C GLU A 30 6.23 0.66 -7.96
N ILE A 31 6.30 0.40 -6.67
CA ILE A 31 6.65 1.38 -5.65
C ILE A 31 7.52 0.73 -4.58
N THR A 32 8.52 1.45 -4.08
CA THR A 32 9.29 0.99 -2.93
C THR A 32 8.40 0.97 -1.69
N CYS A 33 8.59 -0.01 -0.81
CA CYS A 33 7.88 -0.08 0.47
C CYS A 33 8.11 1.20 1.28
N PHE A 34 9.29 1.81 1.14
CA PHE A 34 9.61 3.09 1.75
C PHE A 34 8.73 4.25 1.24
N HIS A 35 8.64 4.48 -0.07
CA HIS A 35 7.75 5.52 -0.61
C HIS A 35 6.29 5.23 -0.30
N LEU A 36 5.90 3.96 -0.23
CA LEU A 36 4.56 3.58 0.19
C LEU A 36 4.30 3.94 1.67
N PHE A 37 5.28 3.76 2.57
CA PHE A 37 5.17 4.23 3.95
C PHE A 37 4.99 5.74 4.05
N GLU A 38 5.70 6.51 3.22
CA GLU A 38 5.55 7.97 3.15
C GLU A 38 4.16 8.37 2.64
N LEU A 39 3.71 7.78 1.53
CA LEU A 39 2.39 8.06 0.96
C LEU A 39 1.25 7.74 1.94
N LEU A 40 1.40 6.65 2.68
CA LEU A 40 0.43 6.19 3.66
C LEU A 40 0.55 6.93 5.01
N ASN A 41 1.48 7.89 5.14
CA ASN A 41 1.80 8.55 6.41
C ASN A 41 2.08 7.56 7.56
N ILE A 42 2.52 6.33 7.24
CA ILE A 42 2.94 5.36 8.26
C ILE A 42 4.24 5.84 8.87
N ILE A 43 5.12 6.44 8.06
CA ILE A 43 6.39 7.02 8.49
C ILE A 43 6.72 8.19 7.57
N PRO A 44 7.05 9.38 8.11
CA PRO A 44 7.32 10.55 7.30
C PRO A 44 8.69 10.56 6.61
N ASN A 45 9.69 9.79 7.09
CA ASN A 45 10.98 9.58 6.42
C ASN A 45 11.78 8.40 7.04
N LYS A 46 12.89 8.01 6.39
CA LYS A 46 13.78 6.89 6.80
C LYS A 46 14.58 7.16 8.07
N ASP A 47 14.73 8.44 8.41
CA ASP A 47 15.49 8.90 9.58
C ASP A 47 14.57 9.05 10.81
N ASN A 48 13.30 8.66 10.70
CA ASN A 48 12.37 8.72 11.80
C ASN A 48 12.75 7.68 12.87
N PRO A 49 12.96 8.08 14.13
CA PRO A 49 13.31 7.16 15.21
C PRO A 49 12.24 6.09 15.51
N THR A 50 11.02 6.25 14.98
CA THR A 50 9.93 5.26 15.05
C THR A 50 9.98 4.25 13.89
N PHE A 51 10.96 4.34 12.99
CA PHE A 51 11.19 3.35 11.93
C PHE A 51 11.72 2.05 12.52
N ILE A 52 10.81 1.13 12.85
CA ILE A 52 11.14 -0.24 13.22
C ILE A 52 10.78 -1.14 12.03
N VAL A 53 11.81 -1.58 11.30
CA VAL A 53 11.70 -2.41 10.08
C VAL A 53 10.59 -3.46 10.19
N GLY A 54 10.69 -4.34 11.19
CA GLY A 54 9.75 -5.46 11.34
C GLY A 54 8.31 -5.06 11.64
N GLU A 55 8.08 -4.01 12.45
CA GLU A 55 6.73 -3.54 12.76
C GLU A 55 6.09 -2.81 11.58
N ASN A 56 6.88 -2.02 10.85
CA ASN A 56 6.37 -1.26 9.73
C ASN A 56 6.05 -2.17 8.54
N PHE A 57 6.85 -3.21 8.30
CA PHE A 57 6.48 -4.25 7.33
C PHE A 57 5.22 -5.05 7.75
N ARG A 58 4.97 -5.25 9.05
CA ARG A 58 3.69 -5.81 9.52
C ARG A 58 2.51 -4.87 9.24
N LYS A 59 2.66 -3.57 9.49
CA LYS A 59 1.64 -2.56 9.14
C LYS A 59 1.39 -2.55 7.63
N LEU A 60 2.45 -2.66 6.82
CA LEU A 60 2.32 -2.75 5.38
C LEU A 60 1.52 -3.97 4.94
N ASN A 61 1.85 -5.15 5.46
CA ASN A 61 1.12 -6.39 5.14
C ASN A 61 -0.36 -6.26 5.48
N LYS A 62 -0.69 -5.64 6.61
CA LYS A 62 -2.08 -5.39 6.98
C LYS A 62 -2.79 -4.51 5.94
N VAL A 63 -2.15 -3.43 5.48
CA VAL A 63 -2.71 -2.57 4.44
C VAL A 63 -2.88 -3.33 3.12
N ILE A 64 -1.89 -4.13 2.70
CA ILE A 64 -1.97 -4.99 1.51
C ILE A 64 -3.18 -5.93 1.61
N THR A 65 -3.32 -6.65 2.73
CA THR A 65 -4.45 -7.55 2.94
C THR A 65 -5.78 -6.79 2.90
N GLU A 66 -5.87 -5.61 3.50
CA GLU A 66 -7.09 -4.79 3.44
C GLU A 66 -7.44 -4.37 2.00
N ILE A 67 -6.45 -4.02 1.17
CA ILE A 67 -6.65 -3.72 -0.27
C ILE A 67 -7.11 -4.99 -1.02
N GLU A 68 -6.49 -6.13 -0.74
CA GLU A 68 -6.84 -7.42 -1.34
C GLU A 68 -8.21 -7.94 -0.89
N GLU A 69 -8.72 -7.50 0.25
CA GLU A 69 -10.02 -7.89 0.77
C GLU A 69 -11.15 -6.94 0.32
N ASP A 70 -10.84 -5.69 -0.01
CA ASP A 70 -11.79 -4.66 -0.42
C ASP A 70 -12.58 -5.06 -1.69
N GLU A 71 -13.88 -5.28 -1.53
CA GLU A 71 -14.76 -5.73 -2.60
C GLU A 71 -14.99 -4.66 -3.68
N ASP A 72 -14.93 -3.38 -3.34
CA ASP A 72 -15.14 -2.31 -4.31
C ASP A 72 -13.91 -2.14 -5.20
N LEU A 73 -12.72 -2.24 -4.61
CA LEU A 73 -11.46 -2.39 -5.35
C LEU A 73 -11.48 -3.62 -6.26
N LYS A 74 -11.96 -4.78 -5.79
CA LYS A 74 -12.12 -5.98 -6.64
C LYS A 74 -13.11 -5.78 -7.78
N LYS A 75 -14.18 -5.01 -7.61
CA LYS A 75 -15.13 -4.70 -8.70
C LYS A 75 -14.47 -3.87 -9.79
N ILE A 76 -13.57 -2.96 -9.42
CA ILE A 76 -12.89 -2.03 -10.34
C ILE A 76 -11.65 -2.68 -10.98
N TYR A 77 -10.90 -3.45 -10.20
CA TYR A 77 -9.67 -4.12 -10.57
C TYR A 77 -9.81 -5.64 -10.34
N LYS A 78 -10.68 -6.28 -11.12
CA LYS A 78 -11.02 -7.72 -11.02
C LYS A 78 -9.82 -8.66 -10.86
N ASN A 79 -8.66 -8.26 -11.38
CA ASN A 79 -7.42 -9.03 -11.36
C ASN A 79 -6.26 -8.27 -10.70
N LEU A 80 -6.53 -7.41 -9.71
CA LEU A 80 -5.47 -6.77 -8.92
C LEU A 80 -4.63 -7.85 -8.22
N LYS A 81 -3.35 -7.91 -8.55
CA LYS A 81 -2.35 -8.77 -7.94
C LYS A 81 -1.25 -7.91 -7.34
N ILE A 82 -0.94 -8.13 -6.07
CA ILE A 82 0.12 -7.41 -5.36
C ILE A 82 1.28 -8.40 -5.15
N ASN A 83 2.39 -8.17 -5.83
CA ASN A 83 3.61 -8.97 -5.66
C ASN A 83 4.60 -8.19 -4.79
N LYS A 84 5.23 -8.89 -3.84
CA LYS A 84 6.42 -8.39 -3.15
C LYS A 84 7.67 -8.71 -3.98
N ILE A 85 8.49 -7.70 -4.21
CA ILE A 85 9.78 -7.83 -4.88
C ILE A 85 10.85 -7.44 -3.87
N ILE A 86 11.79 -8.36 -3.61
CA ILE A 86 12.95 -8.10 -2.77
C ILE A 86 14.14 -7.95 -3.71
N ASP A 87 14.59 -6.72 -3.90
CA ASP A 87 15.85 -6.42 -4.56
C ASP A 87 16.90 -6.11 -3.48
N LYS A 88 18.19 -6.35 -3.76
CA LYS A 88 19.28 -6.52 -2.77
C LYS A 88 19.28 -5.53 -1.58
N ASP A 89 18.84 -4.29 -1.78
CA ASP A 89 18.75 -3.25 -0.76
C ASP A 89 17.36 -2.58 -0.65
N GLU A 90 16.35 -3.03 -1.42
CA GLU A 90 15.00 -2.44 -1.45
C GLU A 90 13.89 -3.49 -1.56
N GLU A 91 12.94 -3.45 -0.63
CA GLU A 91 11.64 -4.12 -0.79
C GLU A 91 10.70 -3.19 -1.58
N LYS A 92 10.09 -3.73 -2.64
CA LYS A 92 9.11 -3.05 -3.50
C LYS A 92 7.80 -3.83 -3.52
N LEU A 93 6.70 -3.11 -3.68
CA LEU A 93 5.42 -3.69 -4.08
C LEU A 93 5.18 -3.42 -5.55
N GLN A 94 4.81 -4.47 -6.26
CA GLN A 94 4.34 -4.41 -7.63
C GLN A 94 2.84 -4.70 -7.64
N PHE A 95 2.07 -3.71 -8.05
CA PHE A 95 0.66 -3.83 -8.32
C PHE A 95 0.50 -4.15 -9.81
N MET A 96 -0.15 -5.26 -10.13
CA MET A 96 -0.53 -5.62 -11.49
C MET A 96 -2.04 -5.70 -11.55
N TRP A 97 -2.64 -5.21 -12.63
CA TRP A 97 -4.05 -5.41 -12.86
C TRP A 97 -4.28 -5.61 -14.35
N SER A 98 -5.19 -6.52 -14.69
CA SER A 98 -5.69 -6.64 -16.05
C SER A 98 -6.91 -5.73 -16.18
N ILE A 99 -6.88 -4.83 -17.16
CA ILE A 99 -8.03 -3.98 -17.51
C ILE A 99 -9.02 -4.80 -18.34
#